data_AF-A0AAW0H4V9-F1
#
_entry.id   AF-A0AAW0H4V9-F1
#
_cell.length_a   1.000
_cell.length_b   1.000
_cell.length_c   1.000
_cell.angle_alpha   90.00
_cell.angle_beta   90.00
_cell.angle_gamma   90.00
#
_symmetry.space_group_name_H-M   'P 1'
#
loop_
_entity.id
_entity.type
_entity.pdbx_description
1 polymer ?
#
loop_
_entity_poly.entity_id
_entity_poly.type
_entity_poly.pdbx_seq_one_letter_code
_entity_poly.pdbx_strand_id
1 'polypeptide(L)'
;MSSPYTLQKLTRNRLLRNETLANASLKILPKAFFPPLFIDAFTGKQTNIIRSMVAAWPFPCLPVGALMKTPNLKTLKAVVGGLDLLINQKDRPSSWILQELDLRDAQHNFWTFWVGTEDGGCSPDVISETRPVVHGPRRGKKQVVTVCMNLSLETSHLSKYLKYFYWWATQRKDVVQVMCPKLEFGATPLYNPPNAAGGI
;
A
#
# COMPACT_ATOMS: atom_id res chain seq x y z
N MET A 1 -19.18 21.14 26.20
CA MET A 1 -17.82 21.52 25.78
C MET A 1 -17.53 20.83 24.46
N SER A 2 -17.70 21.53 23.34
CA SER A 2 -17.46 20.97 22.01
C SER A 2 -15.96 21.01 21.74
N SER A 3 -15.31 19.84 21.74
CA SER A 3 -13.94 19.74 21.24
C SER A 3 -13.92 20.23 19.79
N PRO A 4 -13.07 21.20 19.41
CA PRO A 4 -13.01 21.67 18.03
C PRO A 4 -12.61 20.48 17.16
N TYR A 5 -13.49 20.06 16.26
CA TYR A 5 -13.07 19.15 15.19
C TYR A 5 -11.89 19.81 14.46
N THR A 6 -10.68 19.28 14.61
CA THR A 6 -9.49 19.81 13.97
C THR A 6 -9.78 19.97 12.47
N LEU A 7 -9.45 21.11 11.87
CA LEU A 7 -9.67 21.41 10.44
C LEU A 7 -9.28 20.24 9.52
N GLN A 8 -8.25 19.49 9.93
CA GLN A 8 -7.83 18.26 9.27
C GLN A 8 -8.94 17.21 9.14
N LYS A 9 -9.66 16.90 10.22
CA LYS A 9 -10.76 15.91 10.24
C LYS A 9 -11.93 16.35 9.36
N LEU A 10 -12.30 17.63 9.40
CA LEU A 10 -13.34 18.18 8.52
C LEU A 10 -12.93 18.10 7.04
N THR A 11 -11.69 18.44 6.75
CA THR A 11 -11.13 18.35 5.39
C THR A 11 -11.16 16.91 4.88
N ARG A 12 -10.67 15.95 5.68
CA ARG A 12 -10.72 14.52 5.32
C ARG A 12 -12.15 14.07 5.04
N ASN A 13 -13.09 14.35 5.94
CA ASN A 13 -14.50 14.00 5.78
C ASN A 13 -15.09 14.57 4.49
N ARG A 14 -14.75 15.82 4.12
CA ARG A 14 -15.22 16.44 2.89
C ARG A 14 -14.65 15.77 1.64
N LEU A 15 -13.36 15.44 1.65
CA LEU A 15 -12.71 14.75 0.54
C LEU A 15 -13.30 13.35 0.33
N LEU A 16 -13.53 12.60 1.42
CA LEU A 16 -14.13 11.26 1.34
C LEU A 16 -15.57 11.27 0.81
N ARG A 17 -16.32 12.35 1.02
CA ARG A 17 -17.70 12.47 0.51
C ARG A 17 -17.77 12.84 -0.97
N ASN A 18 -16.70 13.37 -1.55
CA ASN A 18 -16.70 13.86 -2.92
C ASN A 18 -15.43 13.41 -3.64
N GLU A 19 -15.55 12.32 -4.40
CA GLU A 19 -14.44 11.71 -5.14
C GLU A 19 -13.81 12.68 -6.15
N THR A 20 -14.61 13.45 -6.88
CA THR A 20 -14.13 14.44 -7.84
C THR A 20 -13.28 15.51 -7.16
N LEU A 21 -13.75 16.00 -6.00
CA LEU A 21 -13.01 16.95 -5.17
C LEU A 21 -11.72 16.31 -4.63
N ALA A 22 -11.78 15.09 -4.12
CA ALA A 22 -10.61 14.36 -3.66
C ALA A 22 -9.54 14.29 -4.76
N ASN A 23 -9.91 13.85 -5.96
CA ASN A 23 -9.01 13.71 -7.09
C ASN A 23 -8.38 15.05 -7.51
N ALA A 24 -9.16 16.13 -7.51
CA ALA A 24 -8.65 17.47 -7.82
C ALA A 24 -7.68 17.97 -6.73
N SER A 25 -7.98 17.70 -5.46
CA SER A 25 -7.19 18.17 -4.33
C SER A 25 -5.86 17.43 -4.14
N LEU A 26 -5.74 16.16 -4.56
CA LEU A 26 -4.51 15.36 -4.36
C LEU A 26 -3.23 16.01 -4.92
N LYS A 27 -3.33 16.91 -5.90
CA LYS A 27 -2.17 17.64 -6.44
C LYS A 27 -1.61 18.71 -5.50
N ILE A 28 -2.48 19.31 -4.69
CA ILE A 28 -2.15 20.43 -3.79
C ILE A 28 -2.23 20.04 -2.31
N LEU A 29 -2.70 18.83 -2.02
CA LEU A 29 -2.89 18.33 -0.67
C LEU A 29 -1.52 18.18 0.02
N PRO A 30 -1.33 18.73 1.24
CA PRO A 30 -0.08 18.55 1.97
C PRO A 30 0.17 17.07 2.30
N LYS A 31 1.43 16.63 2.25
CA LYS A 31 1.81 15.22 2.43
C LYS A 31 1.29 14.61 3.74
N ALA A 32 1.22 15.40 4.82
CA ALA A 32 0.73 14.97 6.13
C ALA A 32 -0.75 14.53 6.14
N PHE A 33 -1.55 14.95 5.15
CA PHE A 33 -2.94 14.51 5.03
C PHE A 33 -3.09 13.15 4.36
N PHE A 34 -2.10 12.69 3.59
CA PHE A 34 -2.22 11.46 2.81
C PHE A 34 -2.40 10.22 3.69
N PRO A 35 -1.57 9.97 4.72
CA PRO A 35 -1.71 8.74 5.49
C PRO A 35 -3.02 8.65 6.29
N PRO A 36 -3.45 9.69 7.04
CA PRO A 36 -4.74 9.63 7.73
C PRO A 36 -5.93 9.53 6.76
N LEU A 37 -5.91 10.25 5.63
CA LEU A 37 -6.97 10.14 4.62
C LEU A 37 -7.01 8.75 3.97
N PHE A 38 -5.84 8.11 3.77
CA PHE A 38 -5.76 6.77 3.23
C PHE A 38 -6.32 5.74 4.20
N ILE A 39 -6.02 5.85 5.51
CA ILE A 39 -6.63 5.01 6.55
C ILE A 39 -8.16 5.15 6.52
N ASP A 40 -8.68 6.37 6.44
CA ASP A 40 -10.12 6.62 6.40
C ASP A 40 -10.77 6.03 5.14
N ALA A 41 -10.15 6.25 3.97
CA ALA A 41 -10.62 5.69 2.70
C ALA A 41 -10.56 4.16 2.70
N PHE A 42 -9.51 3.58 3.26
CA PHE A 42 -9.31 2.14 3.40
C PHE A 42 -10.37 1.52 4.31
N THR A 43 -10.57 2.10 5.49
CA THR A 43 -11.58 1.67 6.48
C THR A 43 -12.98 1.78 5.90
N GLY A 44 -13.26 2.87 5.18
CA GLY A 44 -14.51 3.09 4.46
C GLY A 44 -14.65 2.27 3.16
N LYS A 45 -13.66 1.44 2.79
CA LYS A 45 -13.63 0.63 1.57
C LYS A 45 -13.86 1.44 0.28
N GLN A 46 -13.39 2.68 0.25
CA GLN A 46 -13.60 3.64 -0.85
C GLN A 46 -12.57 3.40 -1.96
N THR A 47 -12.77 2.34 -2.74
CA THR A 47 -11.80 1.84 -3.73
C THR A 47 -11.34 2.88 -4.75
N ASN A 48 -12.21 3.79 -5.17
CA ASN A 48 -11.84 4.80 -6.15
C ASN A 48 -10.87 5.84 -5.57
N ILE A 49 -11.10 6.27 -4.32
CA ILE A 49 -10.21 7.19 -3.61
C ILE A 49 -8.89 6.50 -3.32
N ILE A 50 -8.90 5.25 -2.85
CA ILE A 50 -7.68 4.44 -2.64
C ILE A 50 -6.86 4.44 -3.92
N ARG A 51 -7.47 4.10 -5.06
CA ARG A 51 -6.81 4.05 -6.37
C ARG A 51 -6.13 5.39 -6.73
N SER A 52 -6.84 6.51 -6.58
CA SER A 52 -6.28 7.84 -6.85
C SER A 52 -5.16 8.23 -5.89
N MET A 53 -5.29 7.87 -4.61
CA MET A 53 -4.28 8.16 -3.60
C MET A 53 -3.00 7.35 -3.80
N VAL A 54 -3.09 6.08 -4.21
CA VAL A 54 -1.90 5.29 -4.57
C VAL A 54 -1.15 5.95 -5.73
N ALA A 55 -1.87 6.44 -6.74
CA ALA A 55 -1.26 7.15 -7.86
C ALA A 55 -0.59 8.47 -7.44
N ALA A 56 -1.15 9.15 -6.44
CA ALA A 56 -0.68 10.42 -5.93
C ALA A 56 0.24 10.30 -4.69
N TRP A 57 0.68 9.09 -4.34
CA TRP A 57 1.27 8.85 -3.03
C TRP A 57 2.62 9.59 -2.86
N PRO A 58 2.78 10.41 -1.80
CA PRO A 58 3.90 11.34 -1.71
C PRO A 58 5.10 10.82 -0.91
N PHE A 59 5.09 9.52 -0.58
CA PHE A 59 6.16 8.82 0.13
C PHE A 59 6.72 7.69 -0.75
N PRO A 60 7.98 7.29 -0.56
CA PRO A 60 8.59 6.23 -1.37
C PRO A 60 7.98 4.86 -1.12
N CYS A 61 7.45 4.59 0.09
CA CYS A 61 6.82 3.34 0.46
C CYS A 61 5.34 3.54 0.82
N LEU A 62 4.50 2.60 0.42
CA LEU A 62 3.11 2.48 0.87
C LEU A 62 2.86 1.08 1.48
N PRO A 63 2.82 0.95 2.82
CA PRO A 63 2.61 -0.34 3.50
C PRO A 63 1.14 -0.70 3.67
N VAL A 64 0.47 -1.05 2.57
CA VAL A 64 -0.94 -1.45 2.58
C VAL A 64 -1.18 -2.73 3.39
N GLY A 65 -0.25 -3.68 3.37
CA GLY A 65 -0.42 -4.97 4.04
C GLY A 65 -0.66 -4.82 5.55
N ALA A 66 -0.04 -3.82 6.18
CA ALA A 66 -0.25 -3.47 7.59
C ALA A 66 -1.71 -3.07 7.93
N LEU A 67 -2.46 -2.58 6.94
CA LEU A 67 -3.89 -2.25 7.05
C LEU A 67 -4.78 -3.43 6.62
N MET A 68 -4.24 -4.35 5.81
CA MET A 68 -4.96 -5.45 5.18
C MET A 68 -4.69 -6.78 5.89
N LYS A 69 -5.16 -6.90 7.14
CA LYS A 69 -5.01 -8.13 7.96
C LYS A 69 -5.51 -9.40 7.26
N THR A 70 -6.53 -9.27 6.42
CA THR A 70 -7.05 -10.38 5.60
C THR A 70 -6.97 -10.03 4.12
N PRO A 71 -6.59 -10.98 3.24
CA PRO A 71 -6.52 -10.73 1.81
C PRO A 71 -7.86 -10.26 1.24
N ASN A 72 -7.87 -9.06 0.65
CA ASN A 72 -9.07 -8.48 0.06
C ASN A 72 -8.87 -8.16 -1.42
N LEU A 73 -9.55 -8.90 -2.29
CA LEU A 73 -9.42 -8.76 -3.75
C LEU A 73 -9.88 -7.38 -4.25
N LYS A 74 -10.93 -6.77 -3.67
CA LYS A 74 -11.41 -5.44 -4.09
C LYS A 74 -10.37 -4.37 -3.76
N THR A 75 -9.81 -4.43 -2.56
CA THR A 75 -8.73 -3.54 -2.12
C THR A 75 -7.49 -3.73 -2.97
N LEU A 76 -7.07 -4.98 -3.23
CA LEU A 76 -5.93 -5.26 -4.11
C LEU A 76 -6.12 -4.63 -5.48
N LYS A 77 -7.28 -4.85 -6.12
CA LYS A 77 -7.63 -4.25 -7.42
C LYS A 77 -7.52 -2.73 -7.42
N ALA A 78 -8.00 -2.08 -6.35
CA ALA A 78 -7.91 -0.63 -6.21
C ALA A 78 -6.46 -0.17 -6.12
N VAL A 79 -5.66 -0.84 -5.28
CA VAL A 79 -4.25 -0.51 -5.05
C VAL A 79 -3.41 -0.71 -6.30
N VAL A 80 -3.47 -1.89 -6.92
CA VAL A 80 -2.70 -2.14 -8.15
C VAL A 80 -3.21 -1.34 -9.34
N GLY A 81 -4.51 -1.02 -9.38
CA GLY A 81 -5.05 -0.07 -10.34
C GLY A 81 -4.54 1.35 -10.14
N GLY A 82 -4.18 1.73 -8.91
CA GLY A 82 -3.54 3.02 -8.63
C GLY A 82 -2.08 3.04 -9.06
N LEU A 83 -1.37 1.91 -8.93
CA LEU A 83 -0.05 1.74 -9.54
C LEU A 83 -0.10 1.85 -11.06
N ASP A 84 -1.14 1.31 -11.70
CA ASP A 84 -1.32 1.45 -13.15
C ASP A 84 -1.47 2.91 -13.56
N LEU A 85 -2.21 3.70 -12.80
CA LEU A 85 -2.32 5.14 -13.03
C LEU A 85 -0.95 5.82 -12.86
N LEU A 86 -0.22 5.49 -11.80
CA LEU A 86 1.12 6.03 -11.53
C LEU A 86 2.10 5.73 -12.67
N ILE A 87 2.15 4.48 -13.14
CA ILE A 87 3.07 4.01 -14.17
C ILE A 87 2.75 4.66 -15.53
N ASN A 88 1.47 4.84 -15.85
CA ASN A 88 1.03 5.40 -17.13
C ASN A 88 1.00 6.95 -17.13
N GLN A 89 1.25 7.60 -15.99
CA GLN A 89 1.17 9.04 -15.88
C GLN A 89 2.41 9.74 -16.46
N LYS A 90 2.20 10.48 -17.56
CA LYS A 90 3.25 11.26 -18.24
C LYS A 90 3.64 12.51 -17.45
N ASP A 91 2.64 13.23 -16.93
CA ASP A 91 2.81 14.51 -16.23
C ASP A 91 2.59 14.32 -14.72
N ARG A 92 3.58 13.72 -14.07
CA ARG A 92 3.55 13.47 -12.62
C ARG A 92 4.16 14.64 -11.85
N PRO A 93 3.47 15.18 -10.82
CA PRO A 93 4.10 16.05 -9.84
C PRO A 93 5.35 15.41 -9.23
N SER A 94 6.41 16.19 -9.01
CA SER A 94 7.65 15.70 -8.39
C SER A 94 7.45 15.22 -6.95
N SER A 95 6.35 15.63 -6.31
CA SER A 95 5.97 15.24 -4.96
C SER A 95 5.42 13.83 -4.85
N TRP A 96 4.89 13.25 -5.94
CA TRP A 96 4.41 11.87 -5.99
C TRP A 96 5.62 10.99 -6.27
N ILE A 97 6.01 10.12 -5.34
CA ILE A 97 7.34 9.48 -5.37
C ILE A 97 7.30 7.99 -5.00
N LEU A 98 6.13 7.37 -5.04
CA LEU A 98 5.96 5.95 -4.73
C LEU A 98 6.90 5.06 -5.56
N GLN A 99 7.65 4.21 -4.86
CA GLN A 99 8.61 3.26 -5.39
C GLN A 99 8.34 1.84 -4.90
N GLU A 100 7.86 1.69 -3.66
CA GLU A 100 7.56 0.40 -3.06
C GLU A 100 6.11 0.34 -2.59
N LEU A 101 5.37 -0.63 -3.08
CA LEU A 101 4.11 -1.07 -2.50
C LEU A 101 4.39 -2.28 -1.61
N ASP A 102 4.17 -2.14 -0.31
CA ASP A 102 4.36 -3.23 0.64
C ASP A 102 3.00 -3.84 1.03
N LEU A 103 2.74 -5.05 0.52
CA LEU A 103 1.57 -5.88 0.80
C LEU A 103 1.80 -6.85 1.97
N ARG A 104 2.97 -6.82 2.61
CA ARG A 104 3.26 -7.64 3.80
C ARG A 104 2.56 -7.07 5.02
N ASP A 105 2.20 -7.94 5.95
CA ASP A 105 1.79 -7.55 7.30
C ASP A 105 3.05 -7.10 8.08
N ALA A 106 3.51 -5.90 7.77
CA ALA A 106 4.77 -5.31 8.25
C ALA A 106 4.66 -3.78 8.27
N GLN A 107 5.67 -3.09 8.81
CA GLN A 107 5.73 -1.62 8.83
C GLN A 107 4.54 -0.94 9.51
N HIS A 108 3.94 -1.57 10.53
CA HIS A 108 2.84 -0.96 11.31
C HIS A 108 3.23 0.38 11.94
N ASN A 109 4.52 0.54 12.27
CA ASN A 109 5.09 1.79 12.80
C ASN A 109 4.88 3.00 11.88
N PHE A 110 4.81 2.79 10.56
CA PHE A 110 4.47 3.84 9.60
C PHE A 110 3.10 4.43 9.94
N TRP A 111 2.09 3.59 10.16
CA TRP A 111 0.73 4.04 10.42
C TRP A 111 0.53 4.53 11.85
N THR A 112 1.17 3.91 12.86
CA THR A 112 1.03 4.35 14.25
C THR A 112 1.51 5.78 14.46
N PHE A 113 2.54 6.21 13.73
CA PHE A 113 3.00 7.61 13.74
C PHE A 113 1.88 8.59 13.36
N TRP A 114 1.03 8.23 12.38
CA TRP A 114 -0.05 9.09 11.90
C TRP A 114 -1.36 8.94 12.68
N VAL A 115 -1.54 7.85 13.41
CA VAL A 115 -2.69 7.63 14.32
C VAL A 115 -2.46 8.34 15.67
N GLY A 116 -1.21 8.40 16.15
CA GLY A 116 -0.86 9.01 17.44
C GLY A 116 -0.84 10.53 17.49
N THR A 117 -0.97 11.22 16.33
CA THR A 117 -0.96 12.69 16.27
C THR A 117 -2.36 13.31 16.48
N GLU A 118 -3.40 12.51 16.74
CA GLU A 118 -4.77 13.00 16.95
C GLU A 118 -5.03 13.50 18.39
N ASP A 119 -4.15 13.20 19.35
CA ASP A 119 -4.18 13.72 20.71
C ASP A 119 -3.01 14.71 20.91
N GLY A 120 -3.30 15.90 21.42
CA GLY A 120 -2.48 17.09 21.23
C GLY A 120 -1.06 17.04 21.82
N GLY A 121 -0.16 17.79 21.16
CA GLY A 121 1.04 18.32 21.80
C GLY A 121 2.37 17.68 21.39
N CYS A 122 2.73 17.73 20.10
CA CYS A 122 4.15 17.76 19.72
C CYS A 122 4.33 18.51 18.40
N SER A 123 5.18 19.55 18.44
CA SER A 123 5.73 20.20 17.25
C SER A 123 6.46 19.14 16.42
N PRO A 124 6.26 19.06 15.09
CA PRO A 124 7.00 18.13 14.26
C PRO A 124 8.40 18.70 14.00
N ASP A 125 9.25 18.70 15.03
CA ASP A 125 10.66 19.02 14.87
C ASP A 125 11.49 17.75 14.69
N VAL A 126 12.05 17.68 13.48
CA VAL A 126 13.28 16.97 13.10
C VAL A 126 13.21 15.44 13.13
N ILE A 127 12.82 14.85 11.99
CA ILE A 127 13.55 13.66 11.53
C ILE A 127 14.73 14.17 10.72
N SER A 128 15.93 13.95 11.25
CA SER A 128 17.19 14.08 10.54
C SER A 128 17.12 13.32 9.23
N GLU A 129 17.35 14.04 8.14
CA GLU A 129 17.73 13.50 6.84
C GLU A 129 19.06 12.73 6.98
N THR A 130 19.01 11.51 7.50
CA THR A 130 20.15 10.59 7.48
C THR A 130 19.79 9.36 6.65
N ARG A 131 19.20 9.61 5.48
CA ARG A 131 19.25 8.72 4.31
C ARG A 131 19.34 9.63 3.09
N PRO A 132 20.05 9.21 2.02
CA PRO A 132 20.35 10.10 0.90
C PRO A 132 19.04 10.67 0.39
N VAL A 133 19.00 11.99 0.17
CA VAL A 133 17.95 12.63 -0.61
C VAL A 133 17.78 11.81 -1.88
N VAL A 134 16.74 10.97 -1.91
CA VAL A 134 16.43 10.20 -3.10
C VAL A 134 15.89 11.22 -4.08
N HIS A 135 16.80 11.74 -4.90
CA HIS A 135 16.45 12.56 -6.04
C HIS A 135 15.33 11.84 -6.77
N GLY A 136 14.27 12.59 -7.09
CA GLY A 136 13.18 12.07 -7.92
C GLY A 136 13.72 11.41 -9.19
N PRO A 137 12.92 10.57 -9.85
CA PRO A 137 13.39 9.76 -10.96
C PRO A 137 14.08 10.63 -12.01
N ARG A 138 15.35 10.34 -12.28
CA ARG A 138 16.13 11.03 -13.31
C ARG A 138 15.41 10.82 -14.64
N ARG A 139 15.01 11.91 -15.31
CA ARG A 139 14.31 11.89 -16.61
C ARG A 139 15.01 10.90 -17.54
N GLY A 140 14.30 9.86 -17.98
CA GLY A 140 14.78 8.90 -18.99
C GLY A 140 14.98 7.46 -18.52
N LYS A 141 15.00 7.14 -17.22
CA LYS A 141 14.96 5.73 -16.76
C LYS A 141 13.51 5.28 -16.57
N LYS A 142 13.13 4.12 -17.13
CA LYS A 142 11.87 3.45 -16.80
C LYS A 142 11.78 3.32 -15.28
N GLN A 143 10.79 3.96 -14.66
CA GLN A 143 10.54 3.84 -13.24
C GLN A 143 9.99 2.43 -12.99
N VAL A 144 10.80 1.59 -12.34
CA VAL A 144 10.36 0.29 -11.85
C VAL A 144 9.76 0.49 -10.46
N VAL A 145 8.54 0.01 -10.26
CA VAL A 145 7.89 -0.04 -8.94
C VAL A 145 8.07 -1.43 -8.36
N THR A 146 8.54 -1.51 -7.12
CA THR A 146 8.66 -2.76 -6.38
C THR A 146 7.37 -3.06 -5.63
N VAL A 147 6.88 -4.29 -5.74
CA VAL A 147 5.77 -4.79 -4.93
C VAL A 147 6.29 -5.91 -4.04
N CYS A 148 6.34 -5.65 -2.73
CA CYS A 148 6.73 -6.63 -1.72
C CYS A 148 5.49 -7.38 -1.22
N MET A 149 5.51 -8.71 -1.24
CA MET A 149 4.46 -9.52 -0.61
C MET A 149 5.04 -10.79 0.00
N ASN A 150 4.45 -11.27 1.09
CA ASN A 150 4.78 -12.60 1.62
C ASN A 150 3.78 -13.61 1.05
N LEU A 151 4.24 -14.80 0.74
CA LEU A 151 3.40 -15.89 0.25
C LEU A 151 3.30 -16.97 1.31
N SER A 152 2.07 -17.41 1.59
CA SER A 152 1.82 -18.60 2.41
C SER A 152 1.01 -19.59 1.58
N LEU A 153 1.55 -20.80 1.41
CA LEU A 153 0.97 -21.88 0.62
C LEU A 153 -0.10 -22.69 1.39
N GLU A 154 -0.36 -22.33 2.65
CA GLU A 154 -1.37 -22.97 3.51
C GLU A 154 -2.80 -22.56 3.19
N THR A 155 -2.99 -21.34 2.68
CA THR A 155 -4.31 -20.71 2.75
C THR A 155 -5.11 -20.92 1.46
N SER A 156 -6.15 -21.76 1.54
CA SER A 156 -7.16 -21.96 0.49
C SER A 156 -7.83 -20.65 0.04
N HIS A 157 -7.87 -19.64 0.92
CA HIS A 157 -8.49 -18.33 0.70
C HIS A 157 -7.68 -17.37 -0.19
N LEU A 158 -6.38 -17.59 -0.38
CA LEU A 158 -5.52 -16.71 -1.19
C LEU A 158 -5.67 -16.94 -2.70
N SER A 159 -6.36 -18.01 -3.13
CA SER A 159 -6.36 -18.45 -4.53
C SER A 159 -6.80 -17.37 -5.52
N LYS A 160 -7.91 -16.67 -5.28
CA LYS A 160 -8.38 -15.59 -6.18
C LYS A 160 -7.51 -14.34 -6.10
N TYR A 161 -7.03 -14.00 -4.90
CA TYR A 161 -6.17 -12.85 -4.64
C TYR A 161 -4.84 -13.00 -5.38
N LEU A 162 -4.17 -14.13 -5.18
CA LEU A 162 -2.89 -14.45 -5.81
C LEU A 162 -3.01 -14.65 -7.32
N LYS A 163 -4.05 -15.35 -7.81
CA LYS A 163 -4.29 -15.49 -9.25
C LYS A 163 -4.43 -14.13 -9.92
N TYR A 164 -5.19 -13.22 -9.32
CA TYR A 164 -5.35 -11.87 -9.85
C TYR A 164 -4.03 -11.08 -9.81
N PHE A 165 -3.32 -11.10 -8.67
CA PHE A 165 -2.04 -10.41 -8.55
C PHE A 165 -1.00 -10.92 -9.55
N TYR A 166 -0.86 -12.24 -9.66
CA TYR A 166 0.04 -12.88 -10.62
C TYR A 166 -0.29 -12.49 -12.06
N TRP A 167 -1.57 -12.57 -12.43
CA TRP A 167 -2.02 -12.10 -13.74
C TRP A 167 -1.67 -10.62 -13.95
N TRP A 168 -1.96 -9.74 -12.98
CA TRP A 168 -1.66 -8.31 -13.10
C TRP A 168 -0.16 -8.03 -13.26
N ALA A 169 0.68 -8.69 -12.46
CA ALA A 169 2.12 -8.49 -12.44
C ALA A 169 2.80 -9.01 -13.72
N THR A 170 2.38 -10.16 -14.24
CA THR A 170 2.92 -10.73 -15.49
C THR A 170 2.72 -9.81 -16.70
N GLN A 171 1.62 -9.06 -16.74
CA GLN A 171 1.37 -8.07 -17.80
C GLN A 171 2.28 -6.82 -17.69
N ARG A 172 3.03 -6.65 -16.59
CA ARG A 172 3.80 -5.44 -16.24
C ARG A 172 5.26 -5.71 -15.90
N LYS A 173 5.79 -6.84 -16.34
CA LYS A 173 7.16 -7.29 -16.02
C LYS A 173 8.28 -6.29 -16.32
N ASP A 174 8.06 -5.36 -17.26
CA ASP A 174 9.07 -4.36 -17.66
C ASP A 174 9.09 -3.10 -16.77
N VAL A 175 8.09 -2.95 -15.89
CA VAL A 175 7.85 -1.75 -15.08
C VAL A 175 7.49 -2.06 -13.63
N VAL A 176 7.20 -3.32 -13.30
CA VAL A 176 6.91 -3.80 -11.96
C VAL A 176 7.85 -4.95 -11.61
N GLN A 177 8.51 -4.82 -10.47
CA GLN A 177 9.29 -5.89 -9.85
C GLN A 177 8.50 -6.46 -8.67
N VAL A 178 8.22 -7.76 -8.67
CA VAL A 178 7.61 -8.43 -7.52
C VAL A 178 8.71 -9.04 -6.67
N MET A 179 8.72 -8.72 -5.38
CA MET A 179 9.63 -9.30 -4.40
C MET A 179 8.82 -10.13 -3.40
N CYS A 180 9.30 -11.34 -3.15
CA CYS A 180 8.75 -12.25 -2.14
C CYS A 180 9.84 -12.57 -1.10
N PRO A 181 10.01 -11.74 -0.05
CA PRO A 181 11.06 -11.95 0.94
C PRO A 181 10.80 -13.16 1.85
N LYS A 182 9.54 -13.57 2.01
CA LYS A 182 9.14 -14.69 2.86
C LYS A 182 8.14 -15.58 2.12
N LEU A 183 8.45 -16.87 2.06
CA LEU A 183 7.58 -17.93 1.55
C LEU A 183 7.37 -18.94 2.69
N GLU A 184 6.12 -19.17 3.07
CA GLU A 184 5.73 -20.09 4.14
C GLU A 184 4.98 -21.29 3.55
N PHE A 185 5.31 -22.48 4.06
CA PHE A 185 4.67 -23.73 3.69
C PHE A 185 3.73 -24.21 4.78
N GLY A 186 2.72 -24.95 4.32
CA GLY A 186 1.96 -25.92 5.08
C GLY A 186 2.74 -26.69 6.11
N ALA A 187 2.29 -26.67 7.36
CA ALA A 187 2.20 -27.89 8.12
C ALA A 187 1.33 -28.87 7.32
N THR A 188 1.98 -29.70 6.50
CA THR A 188 1.34 -30.90 5.96
C THR A 188 0.81 -31.73 7.13
N PRO A 189 -0.44 -32.22 7.12
CA PRO A 189 -0.80 -33.31 8.02
C PRO A 189 0.23 -34.42 7.77
N LEU A 190 0.89 -34.89 8.83
CA LEU A 190 1.96 -35.88 8.81
C LEU A 190 1.73 -36.90 7.68
N TYR A 191 2.49 -36.75 6.60
CA TYR A 191 2.56 -37.78 5.58
C TYR A 191 3.22 -38.97 6.25
N ASN A 192 2.43 -39.94 6.69
CA ASN A 192 2.94 -41.27 7.02
C ASN A 192 3.23 -41.94 5.67
N PRO A 193 4.50 -42.11 5.27
CA PRO A 193 4.79 -42.94 4.12
C PRO A 193 4.21 -44.32 4.38
N PRO A 194 3.56 -44.97 3.39
CA PRO A 194 3.12 -46.34 3.54
C PRO A 194 4.37 -47.17 3.87
N ASN A 195 4.39 -47.75 5.07
CA ASN A 195 5.42 -48.68 5.49
C ASN A 195 5.66 -49.67 4.35
N ALA A 196 6.90 -49.75 3.89
CA ALA A 196 7.30 -50.76 2.93
C ALA A 196 7.00 -52.12 3.55
N ALA A 197 5.88 -52.71 3.15
CA ALA A 197 5.66 -54.13 3.28
C ALA A 197 6.72 -54.81 2.40
N GLY A 198 7.68 -55.51 3.01
CA GLY A 198 8.54 -56.43 2.25
C GLY A 198 9.89 -56.79 2.88
N GLY A 199 9.96 -58.01 3.42
CA GLY A 199 11.14 -58.89 3.44
C GLY A 199 12.06 -58.75 4.67
N ILE A 200 12.43 -59.80 5.40
CA ILE A 200 12.31 -61.27 5.28
C ILE A 200 12.06 -61.81 6.69
#